data_AF-A0A846PUS8-F1
#
_entry.id   AF-A0A846PUS8-F1
#
_cell.length_a   1.000
_cell.length_b   1.000
_cell.length_c   1.000
_cell.angle_alpha   90.00
_cell.angle_beta   90.00
_cell.angle_gamma   90.00
#
_symmetry.space_group_name_H-M   'P 1'
#
loop_
_entity.id
_entity.type
_entity.pdbx_description
1 polymer ?
#
loop_
_entity_poly.entity_id
_entity_poly.type
_entity_poly.pdbx_seq_one_letter_code
_entity_poly.pdbx_strand_id
1 'polypeptide(L)' 'NLLLLGGSLFGIIDHFWNGELFLLGPNLLADLSLGATITGGIFATWGVIVFREKITDSFRLLGRRTGIYK' A
#
# COMPACT_ATOMS: atom_id res chain seq x y z
N ASN A 1 11.33 -2.82 -2.80
CA ASN A 1 9.90 -2.43 -2.83
C ASN A 1 9.79 -1.01 -2.25
N LEU A 2 9.84 0.02 -3.09
CA LEU A 2 9.91 1.43 -2.63
C LEU A 2 8.66 1.84 -1.84
N LEU A 3 7.51 1.22 -2.11
CA LEU A 3 6.23 1.57 -1.48
C LEU A 3 6.24 1.21 0.01
N LEU A 4 6.73 0.02 0.35
CA LEU A 4 6.89 -0.42 1.74
C LEU A 4 7.96 0.41 2.47
N LEU A 5 9.04 0.77 1.76
CA LEU A 5 10.16 1.54 2.32
C LEU A 5 9.76 3.00 2.61
N GLY A 6 8.92 3.58 1.74
CA GLY A 6 8.27 4.87 1.98
C GLY A 6 7.27 4.82 3.14
N GLY A 7 6.49 3.74 3.25
CA GLY A 7 5.59 3.51 4.39
C GLY A 7 6.31 3.40 5.72
N SER A 8 7.42 2.65 5.77
CA SER A 8 8.24 2.54 6.98
C SER A 8 8.93 3.85 7.32
N LEU A 9 9.41 4.62 6.31
CA LEU A 9 9.97 5.95 6.54
C LEU A 9 8.93 6.93 7.07
N PHE A 10 7.68 6.87 6.58
CA PHE A 10 6.60 7.70 7.08
C PHE A 10 6.31 7.41 8.56
N GLY A 11 6.22 6.14 8.95
CA GLY A 11 6.07 5.75 10.35
C GLY A 11 7.25 6.21 11.22
N ILE A 12 8.48 6.07 10.73
CA ILE A 12 9.67 6.55 11.46
C ILE A 12 9.65 8.08 11.64
N ILE A 13 9.27 8.83 10.61
CA ILE A 13 9.18 10.29 10.66
C ILE A 13 8.06 10.76 11.59
N ASP A 14 6.89 10.10 11.57
CA ASP A 14 5.76 10.40 12.44
C ASP A 14 6.13 10.17 13.92
N HIS A 15 6.73 9.02 14.23
CA HIS A 15 7.23 8.74 15.57
C HIS A 15 8.41 9.66 15.96
N PHE A 16 9.27 10.08 15.02
CA PHE A 16 10.33 11.08 15.30
C PHE A 16 9.74 12.43 15.71
N TRP A 17 8.75 12.88 14.96
CA TRP A 17 8.11 14.18 15.16
C TRP A 17 7.30 14.24 16.45
N ASN A 18 6.64 13.13 16.81
CA ASN A 18 5.87 13.01 18.06
C ASN A 18 6.74 12.62 19.28
N GLY A 19 8.04 12.38 19.10
CA GLY A 19 8.96 12.01 20.18
C GLY A 19 8.83 10.56 20.67
N GLU A 20 8.12 9.71 19.91
CA GLU A 20 7.82 8.30 20.21
C GLU A 20 8.70 7.35 19.39
N LEU A 21 9.90 7.78 18.99
CA LEU A 21 10.78 7.07 18.04
C LEU A 21 11.19 5.66 18.47
N PHE A 22 11.09 5.37 19.76
CA PHE A 22 11.24 4.03 20.28
C PHE A 22 9.86 3.57 20.75
N LEU A 23 9.50 2.32 20.42
CA LEU A 23 8.34 1.53 20.89
C LEU A 23 8.29 1.35 22.44
N LEU A 24 8.84 2.31 23.18
CA LEU A 24 8.91 2.45 24.63
C LEU A 24 7.90 3.49 25.14
N GLY A 25 6.98 3.96 24.29
CA GLY A 25 5.81 4.73 24.70
C GLY A 25 4.80 3.85 25.46
N PRO A 26 3.92 4.44 26.28
CA PRO A 26 3.02 3.70 27.17
C PRO A 26 2.00 2.80 26.45
N ASN A 27 1.81 2.95 25.13
CA ASN A 27 0.77 2.28 24.36
C ASN A 27 1.32 1.53 23.13
N LEU A 28 2.21 0.57 23.35
CA LEU A 28 2.75 -0.34 22.31
C LEU A 28 1.68 -0.92 21.36
N LEU A 29 0.48 -1.19 21.88
CA LEU A 29 -0.63 -1.75 21.13
C LEU A 29 -1.18 -0.77 20.08
N ALA A 30 -1.20 0.53 20.40
CA ALA A 30 -1.59 1.58 19.48
C ALA A 30 -0.55 1.72 18.35
N ASP A 31 0.73 1.74 18.68
CA ASP A 31 1.84 1.86 17.71
C ASP A 31 1.85 0.67 16.73
N LEU A 32 1.65 -0.54 17.24
CA LEU A 32 1.56 -1.75 16.42
C LEU A 32 0.33 -1.71 15.51
N SER A 33 -0.81 -1.22 16.01
CA SER A 33 -2.04 -1.08 15.22
C SER A 33 -1.91 -0.04 14.10
N LEU A 34 -1.17 1.05 14.36
CA LEU A 34 -0.88 2.09 13.38
C LEU A 34 0.03 1.54 12.27
N GLY A 35 1.11 0.85 12.63
CA GLY A 35 2.01 0.20 11.68
C GLY A 35 1.30 -0.86 10.83
N ALA A 36 0.41 -1.66 11.44
CA ALA A 36 -0.43 -2.63 10.74
C ALA A 36 -1.41 -1.94 9.77
N THR A 37 -2.00 -0.82 10.18
CA THR A 37 -2.94 -0.03 9.36
C THR A 37 -2.24 0.56 8.13
N ILE A 38 -1.05 1.15 8.31
CA ILE A 38 -0.24 1.69 7.21
C ILE A 38 0.14 0.57 6.24
N THR A 39 0.60 -0.57 6.77
CA THR A 39 0.99 -1.73 5.95
C THR A 39 -0.21 -2.27 5.16
N GLY A 40 -1.37 -2.45 5.80
CA GLY A 40 -2.59 -2.88 5.15
C GLY A 40 -3.06 -1.93 4.05
N GLY A 41 -3.03 -0.62 4.30
CA GLY A 41 -3.37 0.41 3.32
C GLY A 41 -2.44 0.42 2.11
N ILE A 42 -1.14 0.21 2.32
CA ILE A 42 -0.15 0.06 1.25
C ILE A 42 -0.46 -1.15 0.38
N PHE A 43 -0.70 -2.32 0.96
CA PHE A 43 -1.01 -3.52 0.20
C PHE A 43 -2.35 -3.40 -0.54
N ALA A 44 -3.37 -2.81 0.08
CA ALA A 44 -4.66 -2.56 -0.56
C ALA A 44 -4.51 -1.63 -1.78
N THR A 45 -3.83 -0.50 -1.62
CA THR A 45 -3.62 0.48 -2.69
C THR A 45 -2.78 -0.11 -3.83
N TRP A 46 -1.69 -0.78 -3.48
CA TRP A 46 -0.84 -1.47 -4.46
C TRP A 46 -1.62 -2.56 -5.21
N GLY A 47 -2.42 -3.35 -4.48
CA GLY A 47 -3.30 -4.37 -5.06
C GLY A 47 -4.24 -3.77 -6.09
N VAL A 48 -4.91 -2.66 -5.78
CA VAL A 48 -5.81 -1.96 -6.72
C VAL A 48 -5.09 -1.48 -7.97
N ILE A 49 -3.89 -0.88 -7.83
CA ILE A 49 -3.10 -0.40 -8.96
C ILE A 49 -2.74 -1.57 -9.90
N VAL A 50 -2.22 -2.67 -9.36
CA VAL A 50 -1.83 -3.85 -10.14
C VAL A 50 -3.04 -4.53 -10.78
N PHE A 51 -4.16 -4.62 -10.07
CA PHE A 51 -5.37 -5.25 -10.60
C PHE A 51 -5.99 -4.43 -11.73
N ARG A 52 -5.93 -3.09 -11.66
CA ARG A 52 -6.46 -2.21 -12.71
C ARG A 52 -5.76 -2.43 -14.04
N GLU A 53 -4.43 -2.58 -14.02
CA GLU A 53 -3.65 -2.86 -15.23
C GLU A 53 -4.04 -4.22 -15.83
N LYS A 54 -4.12 -5.27 -14.99
CA LYS A 54 -4.55 -6.60 -15.42
C LYS A 54 -5.97 -6.64 -15.98
N ILE A 55 -6.91 -5.91 -15.37
CA ILE A 55 -8.29 -5.81 -15.88
C ILE A 55 -8.29 -5.14 -17.26
N THR A 56 -7.59 -4.02 -17.40
CA THR A 56 -7.53 -3.26 -18.65
C THR A 56 -6.95 -4.10 -19.80
N ASP A 57 -5.85 -4.80 -19.55
CA ASP A 57 -5.23 -5.66 -20.56
C ASP A 57 -6.10 -6.89 -20.88
N SER A 58 -6.79 -7.44 -19.88
CA SER A 58 -7.73 -8.55 -20.10
C SER A 58 -8.90 -8.12 -20.99
N PHE A 59 -9.47 -6.93 -20.76
CA PHE A 59 -10.52 -6.36 -21.62
C PHE A 59 -10.00 -6.06 -23.03
N ARG A 60 -8.77 -5.56 -23.19
CA ARG A 60 -8.15 -5.33 -24.51
C ARG A 60 -7.92 -6.62 -25.29
N LEU A 61 -7.48 -7.68 -24.61
CA LEU A 61 -7.31 -9.00 -25.23
C LEU A 61 -8.66 -9.61 -25.62
N LEU A 62 -9.67 -9.47 -24.76
CA LEU A 62 -11.03 -9.90 -25.07
C LEU A 62 -11.58 -9.16 -26.29
N GLY A 63 -11.43 -7.83 -26.34
CA GLY A 63 -11.89 -7.00 -27.45
C GLY A 63 -11.20 -7.29 -28.78
N ARG A 64 -9.92 -7.68 -28.76
CA ARG A 64 -9.21 -8.20 -29.95
C ARG A 64 -9.75 -9.58 -30.38
N ARG A 65 -10.01 -10.48 -29.43
CA ARG A 65 -10.54 -11.83 -29.73
C ARG A 65 -11.98 -11.80 -30.26
N THR A 66 -12.80 -10.87 -29.78
CA THR A 66 -14.20 -10.71 -30.23
C THR A 66 -14.34 -9.82 -31.48
N GLY A 67 -13.23 -9.34 -32.05
CA GLY A 67 -13.22 -8.55 -33.28
C GLY A 67 -13.80 -7.14 -33.16
N ILE A 68 -13.97 -6.64 -31.93
CA ILE A 68 -14.52 -5.29 -31.65
C ILE A 68 -13.45 -4.21 -31.91
N TYR A 69 -12.18 -4.55 -31.71
CA TYR A 69 -11.03 -3.72 -32.09
C TYR A 69 -10.25 -4.44 -33.19
N LYS A 70 -10.17 -3.83 -34.39
CA LYS A 70 -9.32 -4.31 -35.50
C LYS A 70 -7.85 -3.96 -35.25
#